data_AF-A0A2R6GBQ8-F1
#
_entry.id   AF-A0A2R6GBQ8-F1
#
_cell.length_a   1.000
_cell.length_b   1.000
_cell.length_c   1.000
_cell.angle_alpha   90.00
_cell.angle_beta   90.00
_cell.angle_gamma   90.00
#
_symmetry.space_group_name_H-M   'P 1'
#
loop_
_entity.id
_entity.type
_entity.pdbx_description
1 polymer ?
#
loop_
_entity_poly.entity_id
_entity_poly.type
_entity_poly.pdbx_seq_one_letter_code
_entity_poly.pdbx_strand_id
1 'polypeptide(L)'
;MNHLPPVAEDAWRLPRHAHVVVYDQRERELLTIYDCGSAQKPPSAQLLGNLVRVKAESETRQTPTGYTVSLREPGVLREQGKEHYVIEPA
;
A
#
# COMPACT_ATOMS: atom_id res chain seq x y z
N MET A 1 12.28 -4.87 3.97
CA MET A 1 12.77 -3.66 4.66
C MET A 1 11.76 -2.56 4.40
N ASN A 2 11.27 -1.87 5.44
CA ASN A 2 10.25 -0.83 5.32
C ASN A 2 10.92 0.54 5.43
N HIS A 3 10.93 1.31 4.34
CA HIS A 3 11.51 2.64 4.23
C HIS A 3 10.45 3.75 4.18
N LEU A 4 9.18 3.43 4.46
CA LEU A 4 8.13 4.42 4.47
C LEU A 4 8.30 5.35 5.69
N PRO A 5 8.09 6.68 5.54
CA PRO A 5 8.15 7.60 6.66
C PRO A 5 7.07 7.26 7.70
N PRO A 6 7.40 6.98 8.97
CA PRO A 6 6.40 6.70 9.99
C PRO A 6 5.62 7.98 10.35
N VAL A 7 4.33 7.83 10.64
CA VAL A 7 3.42 8.90 11.12
C VAL A 7 2.99 8.62 12.56
N ALA A 8 2.85 7.34 12.92
CA ALA A 8 2.58 6.86 14.27
C ALA A 8 3.07 5.40 14.39
N GLU A 9 2.81 4.76 15.53
CA GLU A 9 2.92 3.30 15.65
C GLU A 9 2.03 2.62 14.59
N ASP A 10 2.63 1.68 13.85
CA ASP A 10 2.01 0.95 12.74
C ASP A 10 1.30 1.81 11.69
N ALA A 11 1.80 3.04 11.48
CA ALA A 11 1.27 3.96 10.49
C ALA A 11 2.38 4.65 9.71
N TRP A 12 2.24 4.65 8.38
CA TRP A 12 3.25 5.14 7.46
C TRP A 12 2.66 6.08 6.40
N ARG A 13 3.40 7.13 6.06
CA ARG A 13 3.01 8.12 5.07
C ARG A 13 3.21 7.56 3.67
N LEU A 14 2.17 7.71 2.83
CA LEU A 14 2.21 7.45 1.41
C LEU A 14 2.17 8.79 0.65
N PRO A 15 3.12 9.06 -0.24
CA PRO A 15 3.07 10.24 -1.08
C PRO A 15 1.89 10.18 -2.07
N ARG A 16 1.54 11.33 -2.63
CA ARG A 16 0.69 11.39 -3.81
C ARG A 16 1.33 10.57 -4.93
N HIS A 17 0.55 9.76 -5.66
CA HIS A 17 1.05 8.82 -6.66
C HIS A 17 1.85 7.64 -6.10
N ALA A 18 1.66 7.30 -4.82
CA ALA A 18 2.10 6.00 -4.34
C ALA A 18 1.36 4.88 -5.09
N HIS A 19 2.10 3.84 -5.46
CA HIS A 19 1.54 2.63 -6.06
C HIS A 19 1.69 1.48 -5.08
N VAL A 20 0.58 0.81 -4.80
CA VAL A 20 0.54 -0.42 -4.00
C VAL A 20 0.19 -1.57 -4.93
N VAL A 21 1.14 -2.46 -5.16
CA VAL A 21 0.91 -3.71 -5.86
C VAL A 21 0.57 -4.76 -4.82
N VAL A 22 -0.64 -5.30 -4.93
CA VAL A 22 -1.14 -6.34 -4.04
C VAL A 22 -1.12 -7.65 -4.79
N TYR A 23 -0.30 -8.58 -4.32
CA TYR A 23 -0.28 -9.94 -4.82
C TYR A 23 -1.18 -10.81 -3.94
N ASP A 24 -2.18 -11.42 -4.56
CA ASP A 24 -3.05 -12.38 -3.89
C ASP A 24 -2.25 -13.66 -3.58
N GLN A 25 -2.14 -14.00 -2.30
CA GLN A 25 -1.70 -15.33 -1.86
C GLN A 25 -2.80 -15.93 -1.00
N ARG A 26 -3.01 -17.23 -1.13
CA ARG A 26 -4.18 -17.99 -0.63
C ARG A 26 -4.79 -17.51 0.70
N GLU A 27 -3.98 -17.21 1.71
CA GLU A 27 -4.44 -16.79 3.03
C GLU A 27 -4.09 -15.34 3.42
N ARG A 28 -3.13 -14.71 2.71
CA ARG A 28 -2.61 -13.37 3.00
C ARG A 28 -2.08 -12.73 1.73
N GLU A 29 -2.25 -11.42 1.57
CA GLU A 29 -1.66 -10.72 0.43
C GLU A 29 -0.22 -10.28 0.73
N LEU A 30 0.54 -10.01 -0.34
CA LEU A 30 1.82 -9.32 -0.28
C LEU A 30 1.64 -7.91 -0.85
N LEU A 31 1.74 -6.90 0.01
CA LEU A 31 1.66 -5.49 -0.36
C LEU A 31 3.07 -5.00 -0.69
N THR A 32 3.29 -4.63 -1.95
CA THR A 32 4.54 -4.02 -2.43
C THR A 32 4.29 -2.55 -2.74
N ILE A 33 4.97 -1.65 -2.05
CA ILE A 33 4.67 -0.21 -2.05
C ILE A 33 5.79 0.56 -2.74
N TYR A 34 5.43 1.46 -3.64
CA TYR A 34 6.31 2.36 -4.38
C TYR A 34 5.94 3.82 -4.11
N ASP A 35 6.92 4.67 -3.78
CA ASP A 35 6.75 6.11 -3.47
C ASP A 35 6.44 6.98 -4.70
N CYS A 36 6.70 6.47 -5.89
CA CYS A 36 6.56 7.18 -7.15
C CYS A 36 6.34 6.11 -8.23
N GLY A 37 5.34 6.28 -9.11
CA GLY A 37 4.96 5.31 -10.15
C GLY A 37 6.03 4.95 -11.19
N SER A 38 7.28 5.32 -10.96
CA SER A 38 8.40 4.90 -11.77
C SER A 38 8.84 3.49 -11.36
N ALA A 39 8.57 2.50 -12.22
CA ALA A 39 8.99 1.10 -12.08
C ALA A 39 10.51 0.87 -11.97
N GLN A 40 11.33 1.93 -12.00
CA GLN A 40 12.78 1.90 -11.94
C GLN A 40 13.34 2.01 -10.51
N LYS A 41 12.50 2.36 -9.52
CA LYS A 41 12.92 2.39 -8.12
C LYS A 41 12.66 1.05 -7.42
N PRO A 42 13.54 0.62 -6.49
CA PRO A 42 13.20 -0.48 -5.60
C PRO A 42 11.94 -0.12 -4.77
N PRO A 43 11.17 -1.12 -4.33
CA PRO A 43 10.00 -0.87 -3.49
C PRO A 43 10.41 -0.19 -2.19
N SER A 44 9.63 0.80 -1.76
CA SER A 44 9.81 1.50 -0.49
C SER A 44 9.47 0.60 0.69
N ALA A 45 8.50 -0.32 0.52
CA ALA A 45 8.17 -1.32 1.52
C ALA A 45 7.56 -2.57 0.90
N GLN A 46 7.69 -3.67 1.63
CA GLN A 46 6.98 -4.92 1.38
C GLN A 46 6.41 -5.41 2.71
N LEU A 47 5.11 -5.65 2.75
CA LEU A 47 4.35 -6.03 3.94
C LEU A 47 3.50 -7.25 3.63
N LEU A 48 3.46 -8.20 4.56
CA LEU A 48 2.56 -9.36 4.48
C LEU A 48 1.28 -9.04 5.25
N GLY A 49 0.12 -9.29 4.63
CA GLY A 49 -1.19 -9.03 5.22
C GLY A 49 -2.21 -8.62 4.17
N ASN A 50 -3.43 -8.28 4.58
CA ASN A 50 -4.53 -7.99 3.66
C ASN A 50 -4.82 -6.49 3.62
N LEU A 51 -4.84 -5.89 2.42
CA LEU A 51 -5.30 -4.51 2.22
C LEU A 51 -6.83 -4.50 2.21
N VAL A 52 -7.42 -4.41 3.40
CA VAL A 52 -8.88 -4.55 3.57
C VAL A 52 -9.68 -3.32 3.17
N ARG A 53 -9.04 -2.14 3.12
CA ARG A 53 -9.73 -0.89 2.74
C ARG A 53 -8.82 0.20 2.20
N VAL A 54 -9.28 0.89 1.16
CA VAL A 54 -8.67 2.12 0.65
C VAL A 54 -9.72 3.21 0.68
N LYS A 55 -9.57 4.19 1.58
CA LYS A 55 -10.43 5.37 1.71
C LYS A 55 -9.86 6.58 0.96
N ALA A 56 -8.54 6.65 0.80
CA ALA A 56 -7.90 7.70 0.02
C ALA A 56 -8.33 7.61 -1.45
N GLU A 57 -8.50 8.76 -2.10
CA GLU A 57 -8.80 8.85 -3.52
C GLU A 57 -7.74 8.09 -4.31
N SER A 58 -8.18 7.10 -5.08
CA SER A 58 -7.30 6.15 -5.74
C SER A 58 -7.95 5.53 -6.97
N GLU A 59 -7.10 5.02 -7.85
CA GLU A 59 -7.50 4.16 -8.96
C GLU A 59 -7.05 2.73 -8.67
N THR A 60 -7.99 1.78 -8.73
CA THR A 60 -7.70 0.35 -8.58
C THR A 60 -7.76 -0.34 -9.93
N ARG A 61 -6.71 -1.08 -10.29
CA ARG A 61 -6.63 -1.88 -11.51
C ARG A 61 -6.40 -3.34 -11.17
N GLN A 62 -7.24 -4.22 -11.71
CA GLN A 62 -7.10 -5.67 -11.56
C GLN A 62 -5.95 -6.21 -12.42
N THR A 63 -5.30 -7.26 -11.93
CA THR A 63 -4.21 -7.98 -12.59
C THR A 63 -4.42 -9.48 -12.46
N PRO A 64 -3.73 -10.34 -13.24
CA PRO A 64 -3.88 -11.79 -13.11
C PRO A 64 -3.49 -12.36 -11.73
N THR A 65 -2.69 -11.63 -10.95
CA THR A 65 -2.12 -12.09 -9.67
C THR A 65 -2.58 -11.26 -8.48
N GLY A 66 -3.63 -10.45 -8.61
CA GLY A 66 -4.10 -9.52 -7.60
C GLY A 66 -4.47 -8.18 -8.22
N TYR A 67 -4.04 -7.06 -7.64
CA TYR A 67 -4.43 -5.73 -8.12
C TYR A 67 -3.39 -4.66 -7.79
N THR A 68 -3.51 -3.50 -8.44
CA THR A 68 -2.71 -2.32 -8.15
C THR A 68 -3.62 -1.18 -7.72
N VAL A 69 -3.26 -0.51 -6.62
CA VAL A 69 -3.88 0.71 -6.13
C VAL A 69 -2.92 1.86 -6.42
N SER A 70 -3.39 2.88 -7.13
CA SER A 70 -2.63 4.08 -7.46
C SER A 70 -3.27 5.29 -6.79
N LEU A 71 -2.60 5.88 -5.81
CA LEU A 71 -3.16 7.02 -5.07
C LEU A 71 -3.21 8.29 -5.91
N ARG A 72 -4.33 9.03 -5.83
CA ARG A 72 -4.52 10.35 -6.46
C ARG A 72 -4.21 11.50 -5.53
N GLU A 73 -4.27 11.24 -4.22
CA GLU A 73 -3.92 12.14 -3.13
C GLU A 73 -2.90 11.49 -2.18
N PRO A 74 -2.24 12.25 -1.28
CA PRO A 74 -1.44 11.68 -0.19
C PRO A 74 -2.30 10.82 0.74
N GLY A 75 -1.70 9.77 1.29
CA GLY A 75 -2.40 8.87 2.22
C GLY A 75 -1.55 8.42 3.40
N VAL A 76 -2.18 7.73 4.34
CA VAL A 76 -1.55 7.05 5.47
C VAL A 76 -1.94 5.59 5.40
N LEU A 77 -0.95 4.71 5.26
CA LEU A 77 -1.11 3.29 5.46
C LEU A 77 -1.11 3.01 6.97
N ARG A 78 -2.12 2.34 7.48
CA ARG A 78 -2.22 1.96 8.89
C ARG A 78 -2.54 0.47 9.03
N GLU A 79 -1.86 -0.21 9.95
CA GLU A 79 -2.24 -1.55 10.38
C GLU A 79 -3.39 -1.47 11.41
N GLN A 80 -4.45 -2.25 11.21
CA GLN A 80 -5.62 -2.37 12.10
C GLN A 80 -5.69 -3.77 12.74
N GLY A 81 -4.57 -4.20 13.31
CA GLY A 81 -4.40 -5.53 13.93
C GLY A 81 -4.25 -6.67 12.92
N LYS A 82 -3.88 -7.87 13.39
CA LYS A 82 -3.68 -9.13 12.63
C LYS A 82 -3.32 -8.96 11.14
N GLU A 83 -2.36 -8.09 10.81
CA GLU A 83 -1.89 -7.88 9.43
C GLU A 83 -2.98 -7.37 8.47
N HIS A 84 -3.95 -6.61 8.96
CA HIS A 84 -4.94 -5.90 8.15
C HIS A 84 -4.49 -4.46 7.93
N TYR A 85 -4.39 -4.05 6.68
CA TYR A 85 -3.95 -2.71 6.32
C TYR A 85 -5.10 -1.89 5.74
N VAL A 86 -5.14 -0.62 6.11
CA VAL A 86 -6.03 0.38 5.52
C VAL A 86 -5.23 1.57 5.01
N ILE A 87 -5.69 2.19 3.93
CA ILE A 87 -5.14 3.46 3.44
C ILE A 87 -6.19 4.55 3.67
N GLU A 88 -5.86 5.53 4.49
CA GLU A 88 -6.70 6.70 4.80
C GLU A 88 -6.11 7.96 4.14
N PRO A 89 -6.90 8.98 3.81
CA PRO A 89 -6.36 10.29 3.44
C PRO A 89 -5.43 10.83 4.53
N ALA A 90 -4.33 11.47 4.13
CA ALA A 90 -3.29 11.98 5.04
C ALA A 90 -3.66 13.27 5.78
#